data_AF-A0AAV9XH20-F1
#
_entry.id   AF-A0AAV9XH20-F1
#
_cell.length_a   1.000
_cell.length_b   1.000
_cell.length_c   1.000
_cell.angle_alpha   90.00
_cell.angle_beta   90.00
_cell.angle_gamma   90.00
#
_symmetry.space_group_name_H-M   'P 1'
#
loop_
_entity.id
_entity.type
_entity.pdbx_description
1 polymer ?
#
loop_
_entity_poly.entity_id
_entity_poly.type
_entity_poly.pdbx_seq_one_letter_code
_entity_poly.pdbx_strand_id
1 'polypeptide(L)'
;MSRQLEREDYTIGWICALPLERSAAVAVLDKQHPPLPQDKEDNNAYTFGEIGDYNIVIACLRSGVYGVTSAAIVVTNLCRSFPSITVGLTVGIGGGAPALPHCDIRLGDVVISEPIAGNGGVLQYDFGKTVREGEFIQTGVLNKPPELLLTALSKLKSDYLLYPDKTFNNIVTDLLGRCTNDSSSEGTCSISQTFGRPPTCSDRLFEADYEHSAGDASCDLCDPSKAVARPLRAANKQSYAHYGLIASGNQVMKDGITRDKLSQKNGVLCFEMEAAGVMDKLPSLVVRGICDYSDSHKHKIWQPYAALAAAAFAKDLILRLPLIAKHEARQTQRYKIELPVAEGAEFGSYEDQHEPTCLLGTRTDLLHRIAQWVENPQGKCMYWMYGMAGTGKSTISRTVARSLQAKGHLGASFFFKRSEADRSNGARFFTTIALQLADRFKSLRSSIHTAIEVDPRISKKSLKEQFDKLIFDPLSKLNFGSQTSKLVLVVLVDALDECEAKNDVQIIIHLLARLKDIQGVNMRVFVTSRLDLPILPTFKRLLKGTYEDLVLHEVPKIDIEHDITLFLKYEFSMIAKDHNLPSDWPGDENRRH
;
A
#
# COMPACT_ATOMS: atom_id res chain seq x y z
N MET A 1 13.24 -25.16 -11.02
CA MET A 1 13.30 -24.99 -9.56
C MET A 1 12.11 -24.15 -9.13
N SER A 2 11.32 -24.61 -8.17
CA SER A 2 10.21 -23.83 -7.59
C SER A 2 10.77 -22.61 -6.87
N ARG A 3 10.17 -21.44 -7.10
CA ARG A 3 10.53 -20.18 -6.44
C ARG A 3 10.39 -20.30 -4.93
N GLN A 4 11.41 -19.88 -4.18
CA GLN A 4 11.33 -19.75 -2.73
C GLN A 4 10.50 -18.50 -2.38
N LEU A 5 9.46 -18.69 -1.55
CA LEU A 5 8.61 -17.59 -1.09
C LEU A 5 9.31 -16.84 0.04
N GLU A 6 9.20 -15.51 0.03
CA GLU A 6 9.74 -14.61 1.06
C GLU A 6 8.60 -13.91 1.83
N ARG A 7 8.92 -13.13 2.87
CA ARG A 7 7.91 -12.46 3.71
C ARG A 7 7.08 -11.46 2.89
N GLU A 8 7.74 -10.79 1.96
CA GLU A 8 7.13 -9.82 1.04
C GLU A 8 6.15 -10.48 0.08
N ASP A 9 6.17 -11.82 -0.03
CA ASP A 9 5.28 -12.55 -0.91
C ASP A 9 3.84 -12.70 -0.35
N TYR A 10 3.65 -12.45 0.94
CA TYR A 10 2.36 -12.59 1.63
C TYR A 10 1.60 -11.26 1.69
N THR A 11 0.32 -11.26 1.35
CA THR A 11 -0.48 -10.04 1.22
C THR A 11 -1.70 -9.99 2.14
N ILE A 12 -2.13 -11.15 2.65
CA ILE A 12 -3.30 -11.27 3.52
C ILE A 12 -2.84 -11.80 4.88
N GLY A 13 -3.15 -11.04 5.93
CA GLY A 13 -3.03 -11.50 7.31
C GLY A 13 -4.32 -12.16 7.78
N TRP A 14 -4.24 -13.34 8.37
CA TRP A 14 -5.37 -14.05 8.96
C TRP A 14 -5.12 -14.21 10.46
N ILE A 15 -6.00 -13.65 11.29
CA ILE A 15 -5.86 -13.61 12.74
C ILE A 15 -6.88 -14.54 13.39
N CYS A 16 -6.39 -15.45 14.23
CA CYS A 16 -7.18 -16.36 15.06
C CYS A 16 -6.89 -16.09 16.55
N ALA A 17 -7.90 -16.25 17.41
CA ALA A 17 -7.77 -16.15 18.86
C ALA A 17 -7.42 -17.49 19.51
N LEU A 18 -7.98 -18.59 18.99
CA LEU A 18 -7.89 -19.93 19.59
C LEU A 18 -7.11 -20.91 18.70
N PRO A 19 -6.42 -21.90 19.29
CA PRO A 19 -5.78 -22.98 18.53
C PRO A 19 -6.76 -23.72 17.61
N LEU A 20 -8.02 -23.91 18.04
CA LEU A 20 -9.08 -24.54 17.25
C LEU A 20 -9.40 -23.75 15.98
N GLU A 21 -9.46 -22.42 16.09
CA GLU A 21 -9.70 -21.51 14.96
C GLU A 21 -8.51 -21.51 14.00
N ARG A 22 -7.28 -21.55 14.53
CA ARG A 22 -6.07 -21.73 13.70
C ARG A 22 -6.13 -23.06 12.95
N SER A 23 -6.51 -24.16 13.60
CA SER A 23 -6.64 -25.46 12.94
C SER A 23 -7.69 -25.44 11.81
N ALA A 24 -8.83 -24.78 12.02
CA ALA A 24 -9.83 -24.56 10.97
C ALA A 24 -9.28 -23.73 9.81
N ALA A 25 -8.53 -22.66 10.10
CA ALA A 25 -7.89 -21.81 9.09
C ALA A 25 -6.84 -22.58 8.26
N VAL A 26 -6.03 -23.45 8.90
CA VAL A 26 -5.08 -24.31 8.17
C VAL A 26 -5.81 -25.33 7.31
N ALA A 27 -6.91 -25.92 7.81
CA ALA A 27 -7.67 -26.94 7.08
C ALA A 27 -8.30 -26.43 5.77
N VAL A 28 -8.56 -25.14 5.65
CA VAL A 28 -9.13 -24.53 4.44
C VAL A 28 -8.09 -24.07 3.42
N LEU A 29 -6.79 -24.06 3.75
CA LEU A 29 -5.74 -23.70 2.79
C LEU A 29 -5.75 -24.67 1.59
N ASP A 30 -5.47 -24.15 0.39
CA ASP A 30 -5.26 -25.02 -0.78
C ASP A 30 -3.91 -25.73 -0.66
N LYS A 31 -2.92 -25.02 -0.14
CA LYS A 31 -1.58 -25.54 0.13
C LYS A 31 -0.93 -24.80 1.30
N GLN A 32 -0.25 -25.55 2.16
CA GLN A 32 0.59 -25.01 3.21
C GLN A 32 2.02 -24.79 2.69
N HIS A 33 2.62 -23.66 3.02
CA HIS A 33 4.01 -23.33 2.67
C HIS A 33 4.97 -23.70 3.81
N PRO A 34 6.27 -23.94 3.50
CA PRO A 34 7.30 -24.10 4.52
C PRO A 34 7.43 -22.88 5.43
N PRO A 35 7.88 -23.06 6.69
CA PRO A 35 8.12 -21.95 7.60
C PRO A 35 9.24 -21.04 7.08
N LEU A 36 9.09 -19.73 7.34
CA LEU A 36 10.12 -18.73 7.06
C LEU A 36 10.92 -18.40 8.34
N PRO A 37 12.18 -17.93 8.21
CA PRO A 37 12.93 -17.42 9.34
C PRO A 37 12.16 -16.32 10.07
N GLN A 38 12.14 -16.36 11.40
CA GLN A 38 11.42 -15.43 12.26
C GLN A 38 12.31 -14.25 12.68
N ASP A 39 11.71 -13.08 12.87
CA ASP A 39 12.41 -11.92 13.41
C ASP A 39 12.72 -12.15 14.90
N LYS A 40 13.92 -11.76 15.36
CA LYS A 40 14.33 -11.99 16.75
C LYS A 40 13.44 -11.27 17.77
N GLU A 41 12.83 -10.16 17.37
CA GLU A 41 11.95 -9.37 18.24
C GLU A 41 10.47 -9.73 18.08
N ASP A 42 10.13 -10.63 17.17
CA ASP A 42 8.77 -11.09 16.96
C ASP A 42 8.59 -12.45 17.60
N ASN A 43 7.70 -12.56 18.59
CA ASN A 43 7.40 -13.80 19.30
C ASN A 43 6.12 -14.50 18.81
N ASN A 44 5.49 -14.01 17.73
CA ASN A 44 4.29 -14.62 17.17
C ASN A 44 4.59 -15.97 16.51
N ALA A 45 3.65 -16.91 16.57
CA ALA A 45 3.74 -18.15 15.79
C ALA A 45 2.93 -18.02 14.50
N TYR A 46 3.60 -18.13 13.35
CA TYR A 46 2.97 -18.00 12.03
C TYR A 46 2.80 -19.34 11.33
N THR A 47 1.70 -19.49 10.59
CA THR A 47 1.53 -20.51 9.54
C THR A 47 1.44 -19.81 8.20
N PHE A 48 1.98 -20.45 7.16
CA PHE A 48 2.03 -19.91 5.82
C PHE A 48 1.25 -20.81 4.86
N GLY A 49 0.53 -20.22 3.91
CA GLY A 49 -0.12 -20.98 2.86
C GLY A 49 -0.69 -20.13 1.74
N GLU A 50 -1.48 -20.77 0.89
CA GLU A 50 -2.21 -20.12 -0.21
C GLU A 50 -3.68 -20.54 -0.26
N ILE A 51 -4.52 -19.61 -0.72
CA ILE A 51 -5.90 -19.84 -1.15
C ILE A 51 -6.07 -19.14 -2.49
N GLY A 52 -6.40 -19.92 -3.53
CA GLY A 52 -6.37 -19.46 -4.91
C GLY A 52 -5.05 -18.78 -5.24
N ASP A 53 -5.14 -17.56 -5.77
CA ASP A 53 -3.97 -16.74 -6.10
C ASP A 53 -3.51 -15.83 -4.96
N TYR A 54 -3.76 -16.13 -3.69
CA TYR A 54 -3.34 -15.30 -2.56
C TYR A 54 -2.48 -16.04 -1.55
N ASN A 55 -1.36 -15.42 -1.17
CA ASN A 55 -0.48 -15.96 -0.14
C ASN A 55 -0.89 -15.37 1.21
N ILE A 56 -1.12 -16.25 2.18
CA ILE A 56 -1.72 -15.94 3.48
C ILE A 56 -0.74 -16.26 4.60
N VAL A 57 -0.65 -15.34 5.57
CA VAL A 57 0.02 -15.58 6.87
C VAL A 57 -1.05 -15.67 7.94
N ILE A 58 -1.12 -16.81 8.62
CA ILE A 58 -2.02 -17.05 9.74
C ILE A 58 -1.25 -16.80 11.03
N ALA A 59 -1.74 -15.92 11.88
CA ALA A 59 -1.25 -15.66 13.22
C ALA A 59 -2.30 -16.05 14.25
N CYS A 60 -1.86 -16.62 15.38
CA CYS A 60 -2.74 -16.97 16.49
C CYS A 60 -2.29 -16.23 17.75
N LEU A 61 -3.26 -15.83 18.58
CA LEU A 61 -2.97 -15.28 19.91
C LEU A 61 -2.24 -16.31 20.78
N ARG A 62 -1.50 -15.81 21.77
CA ARG A 62 -0.76 -16.63 22.74
C ARG A 62 -1.74 -17.49 23.54
N SER A 63 -1.39 -18.75 23.74
CA SER A 63 -2.22 -19.69 24.50
C SER A 63 -2.55 -19.13 25.89
N GLY A 64 -3.84 -19.11 26.25
CA GLY A 64 -4.34 -18.59 27.52
C GLY A 64 -4.42 -17.06 27.63
N VAL A 65 -4.06 -16.30 26.59
CA VAL A 65 -4.10 -14.82 26.61
C VAL A 65 -5.00 -14.31 25.49
N TYR A 66 -6.20 -13.85 25.87
CA TYR A 66 -7.25 -13.39 24.96
C TYR A 66 -7.49 -11.88 25.09
N GLY A 67 -8.42 -11.37 24.29
CA GLY A 67 -8.84 -9.97 24.38
C GLY A 67 -8.12 -9.03 23.43
N VAL A 68 -8.65 -7.81 23.37
CA VAL A 68 -8.28 -6.72 22.47
C VAL A 68 -6.77 -6.41 22.52
N THR A 69 -6.18 -6.35 23.70
CA THR A 69 -4.74 -6.03 23.87
C THR A 69 -3.83 -7.11 23.29
N SER A 70 -4.17 -8.38 23.50
CA SER A 70 -3.40 -9.51 22.98
C SER A 70 -3.43 -9.52 21.45
N ALA A 71 -4.61 -9.29 20.87
CA ALA A 71 -4.81 -9.18 19.44
C ALA A 71 -4.01 -8.02 18.81
N ALA A 72 -4.01 -6.84 19.45
CA ALA A 72 -3.26 -5.67 18.99
C ALA A 72 -1.74 -5.92 18.92
N ILE A 73 -1.18 -6.63 19.91
CA ILE A 73 0.26 -6.99 19.93
C ILE A 73 0.58 -7.94 18.77
N VAL A 74 -0.23 -8.99 18.58
CA VAL A 74 -0.03 -9.96 17.49
C VAL A 74 -0.05 -9.25 16.15
N VAL A 75 -1.05 -8.40 15.90
CA VAL A 75 -1.19 -7.67 14.63
C VAL A 75 -0.04 -6.68 14.40
N THR A 76 0.39 -5.97 15.45
CA THR A 76 1.52 -5.02 15.34
C THR A 76 2.78 -5.74 14.88
N ASN A 77 3.08 -6.90 15.46
CA ASN A 77 4.21 -7.72 15.06
C ASN A 77 4.04 -8.33 13.66
N LEU A 78 2.83 -8.78 13.31
CA LEU A 78 2.51 -9.29 11.97
C LEU A 78 2.79 -8.23 10.90
N CYS A 79 2.26 -7.02 11.07
CA CYS A 79 2.48 -5.91 10.12
C CYS A 79 3.94 -5.49 10.04
N ARG A 80 4.70 -5.54 11.15
CA ARG A 80 6.14 -5.27 11.16
C ARG A 80 6.93 -6.33 10.40
N SER A 81 6.63 -7.61 10.62
CA SER A 81 7.34 -8.73 10.01
C SER A 81 6.99 -8.94 8.54
N PHE A 82 5.78 -8.54 8.11
CA PHE A 82 5.26 -8.75 6.76
C PHE A 82 4.78 -7.43 6.13
N PRO A 83 5.69 -6.65 5.52
CA PRO A 83 5.39 -5.28 5.06
C PRO A 83 4.40 -5.23 3.89
N SER A 84 4.20 -6.34 3.19
CA SER A 84 3.24 -6.46 2.08
C SER A 84 1.79 -6.73 2.52
N ILE A 85 1.57 -7.01 3.81
CA ILE A 85 0.21 -7.23 4.34
C ILE A 85 -0.49 -5.88 4.47
N THR A 86 -1.50 -5.69 3.64
CA THR A 86 -2.35 -4.47 3.63
C THR A 86 -3.82 -4.79 3.93
N VAL A 87 -4.15 -6.08 4.02
CA VAL A 87 -5.51 -6.60 4.21
C VAL A 87 -5.49 -7.64 5.32
N GLY A 88 -6.38 -7.49 6.31
CA GLY A 88 -6.57 -8.46 7.38
C GLY A 88 -7.91 -9.18 7.33
N LEU A 89 -7.93 -10.40 7.86
CA LEU A 89 -9.12 -11.16 8.19
C LEU A 89 -9.02 -11.57 9.65
N THR A 90 -10.02 -11.26 10.45
CA THR A 90 -10.13 -11.78 11.82
C THR A 90 -11.21 -12.85 11.82
N VAL A 91 -10.80 -14.12 11.88
CA VAL A 91 -11.70 -15.25 11.66
C VAL A 91 -11.67 -16.15 12.89
N GLY A 92 -12.85 -16.50 13.39
CA GLY A 92 -12.96 -17.38 14.54
C GLY A 92 -14.39 -17.61 14.96
N ILE A 93 -14.61 -17.88 16.25
CA ILE A 93 -15.93 -18.11 16.82
C ILE A 93 -16.45 -16.87 17.55
N GLY A 94 -17.76 -16.79 17.72
CA GLY A 94 -18.44 -15.77 18.50
C GLY A 94 -19.78 -16.25 19.02
N GLY A 95 -20.37 -15.46 19.92
CA GLY A 95 -21.74 -15.69 20.40
C GLY A 95 -22.74 -14.91 19.55
N GLY A 96 -23.84 -15.54 19.15
CA GLY A 96 -24.90 -14.92 18.35
C GLY A 96 -25.83 -14.06 19.20
N ALA A 97 -26.50 -13.12 18.56
CA ALA A 97 -27.56 -12.30 19.14
C ALA A 97 -28.81 -12.35 18.22
N PRO A 98 -29.67 -13.39 18.36
CA PRO A 98 -30.87 -13.52 17.56
C PRO A 98 -31.86 -12.38 17.83
N ALA A 99 -32.44 -11.79 16.79
CA ALA A 99 -33.45 -10.74 16.87
C ALA A 99 -34.71 -11.16 16.11
N LEU A 100 -35.46 -12.11 16.68
CA LEU A 100 -36.64 -12.70 16.05
C LEU A 100 -37.80 -11.69 15.92
N PRO A 101 -38.62 -11.79 14.85
CA PRO A 101 -38.53 -12.73 13.73
C PRO A 101 -37.58 -12.27 12.61
N HIS A 102 -37.01 -11.07 12.72
CA HIS A 102 -36.30 -10.40 11.62
C HIS A 102 -34.89 -10.97 11.34
N CYS A 103 -34.24 -11.50 12.37
CA CYS A 103 -32.91 -12.10 12.27
C CYS A 103 -32.84 -13.36 13.15
N ASP A 104 -33.09 -14.52 12.54
CA ASP A 104 -32.94 -15.82 13.17
C ASP A 104 -31.51 -16.31 13.00
N ILE A 105 -30.61 -15.98 13.93
CA ILE A 105 -29.23 -16.49 13.97
C ILE A 105 -29.24 -17.84 14.71
N ARG A 106 -28.53 -18.84 14.17
CA ARG A 106 -28.44 -20.19 14.75
C ARG A 106 -27.00 -20.65 14.98
N LEU A 107 -26.83 -21.63 15.84
CA LEU A 107 -25.53 -22.25 16.06
C LEU A 107 -25.01 -22.88 14.75
N GLY A 108 -23.73 -22.63 14.46
CA GLY A 108 -23.07 -22.98 13.22
C GLY A 108 -23.26 -21.98 12.07
N ASP A 109 -24.15 -20.99 12.19
CA ASP A 109 -24.20 -19.87 11.23
C ASP A 109 -22.92 -19.02 11.30
N VAL A 110 -22.74 -18.15 10.31
CA VAL A 110 -21.59 -17.23 10.24
C VAL A 110 -22.10 -15.79 10.20
N VAL A 111 -21.55 -14.94 11.08
CA VAL A 111 -21.79 -13.49 11.09
C VAL A 111 -20.55 -12.77 10.54
N ILE A 112 -20.78 -11.83 9.62
CA ILE A 112 -19.74 -11.06 8.95
C ILE A 112 -19.91 -9.59 9.31
N SER A 113 -18.82 -8.93 9.72
CA SER A 113 -18.81 -7.50 10.01
C SER A 113 -19.11 -6.71 8.74
N GLU A 114 -20.17 -5.90 8.74
CA GLU A 114 -20.50 -5.00 7.64
C GLU A 114 -20.69 -3.57 8.16
N PRO A 115 -20.11 -2.54 7.52
CA PRO A 115 -20.32 -1.16 7.91
C PRO A 115 -21.81 -0.77 7.86
N ILE A 116 -22.34 -0.28 8.98
CA ILE A 116 -23.73 0.18 9.13
C ILE A 116 -23.70 1.56 9.81
N ALA A 117 -24.49 2.50 9.30
CA ALA A 117 -24.77 3.85 9.81
C ALA A 117 -23.96 4.26 11.08
N GLY A 118 -22.81 4.91 10.87
CA GLY A 118 -21.97 5.44 11.94
C GLY A 118 -20.92 4.46 12.51
N ASN A 119 -20.93 3.18 12.09
CA ASN A 119 -20.00 2.15 12.56
C ASN A 119 -19.25 1.49 11.39
N GLY A 120 -17.97 1.19 11.58
CA GLY A 120 -17.12 0.49 10.60
C GLY A 120 -17.42 -1.00 10.42
N GLY A 121 -18.45 -1.53 11.09
CA GLY A 121 -18.83 -2.96 11.09
C GLY A 121 -18.42 -3.71 12.36
N VAL A 122 -17.58 -3.09 13.19
CA VAL A 122 -17.26 -3.54 14.56
C VAL A 122 -17.56 -2.40 15.53
N LEU A 123 -18.24 -2.72 16.63
CA LEU A 123 -18.54 -1.81 17.73
C LEU A 123 -17.76 -2.27 18.98
N GLN A 124 -16.90 -1.43 19.53
CA GLN A 124 -16.30 -1.72 20.84
C GLN A 124 -17.29 -1.36 21.95
N TYR A 125 -18.07 -2.33 22.42
CA TYR A 125 -19.26 -2.06 23.23
C TYR A 125 -18.94 -1.69 24.69
N ASP A 126 -17.75 -2.00 25.16
CA ASP A 126 -17.26 -1.74 26.53
C ASP A 126 -16.33 -0.52 26.63
N PHE A 127 -16.15 0.23 25.54
CA PHE A 127 -15.30 1.42 25.49
C PHE A 127 -16.11 2.71 25.30
N GLY A 128 -16.00 3.61 26.28
CA GLY A 128 -16.89 4.75 26.36
C GLY A 128 -16.82 5.46 27.71
N LYS A 129 -17.81 6.31 27.96
CA LYS A 129 -17.93 7.10 29.19
C LYS A 129 -19.22 6.72 29.90
N THR A 130 -19.12 6.53 31.22
CA THR A 130 -20.29 6.45 32.08
C THR A 130 -20.74 7.87 32.44
N VAL A 131 -22.01 8.19 32.21
CA VAL A 131 -22.63 9.48 32.56
C VAL A 131 -23.54 9.35 33.78
N ARG A 132 -24.32 10.40 34.10
CA ARG A 132 -25.22 10.41 35.26
C ARG A 132 -26.16 9.19 35.21
N GLU A 133 -26.51 8.69 36.39
CA GLU A 133 -27.38 7.51 36.56
C GLU A 133 -26.80 6.20 36.00
N GLY A 134 -25.50 6.15 35.72
CA GLY A 134 -24.81 4.92 35.30
C GLY A 134 -25.00 4.57 33.82
N GLU A 135 -25.61 5.45 33.03
CA GLU A 135 -25.75 5.24 31.59
C GLU A 135 -24.38 5.25 30.90
N PHE A 136 -24.13 4.26 30.03
CA PHE A 136 -22.90 4.15 29.27
C PHE A 136 -23.07 4.68 27.85
N ILE A 137 -22.20 5.62 27.46
CA ILE A 137 -22.15 6.20 26.11
C ILE A 137 -20.88 5.73 25.42
N GLN A 138 -21.02 5.05 24.30
CA GLN A 138 -19.88 4.71 23.44
C GLN A 138 -19.29 5.99 22.81
N THR A 139 -17.97 6.15 22.87
CA THR A 139 -17.30 7.38 22.42
C THR A 139 -16.28 7.19 21.29
N GLY A 140 -16.21 6.01 20.68
CA GLY A 140 -15.24 5.68 19.63
C GLY A 140 -15.86 4.95 18.44
N VAL A 141 -15.28 5.14 17.26
CA VAL A 141 -15.59 4.41 16.04
C VAL A 141 -14.31 3.76 15.55
N LEU A 142 -14.36 2.45 15.30
CA LEU A 142 -13.24 1.69 14.76
C LEU A 142 -13.18 1.82 13.23
N ASN A 143 -11.99 1.64 12.67
CA ASN A 143 -11.80 1.57 11.22
C ASN A 143 -12.74 0.54 10.56
N LYS A 144 -13.10 0.81 9.30
CA LYS A 144 -13.88 -0.10 8.46
C LYS A 144 -12.99 -1.09 7.70
N PRO A 145 -13.50 -2.26 7.27
CA PRO A 145 -12.79 -3.15 6.38
C PRO A 145 -12.31 -2.44 5.08
N PRO A 146 -11.19 -2.86 4.49
CA PRO A 146 -10.71 -2.37 3.20
C PRO A 146 -11.77 -2.45 2.10
N GLU A 147 -11.76 -1.46 1.20
CA GLU A 147 -12.66 -1.42 0.03
C GLU A 147 -12.58 -2.70 -0.82
N LEU A 148 -11.38 -3.29 -0.92
CA LEU A 148 -11.14 -4.56 -1.60
C LEU A 148 -12.02 -5.70 -1.02
N LEU A 149 -12.09 -5.83 0.31
CA LEU A 149 -12.89 -6.86 0.98
C LEU A 149 -14.38 -6.55 0.87
N LEU A 150 -14.78 -5.28 0.99
CA LEU A 150 -16.18 -4.88 0.86
C LEU A 150 -16.71 -5.11 -0.57
N THR A 151 -15.89 -4.86 -1.59
CA THR A 151 -16.24 -5.13 -2.99
C THR A 151 -16.39 -6.64 -3.23
N ALA A 152 -15.47 -7.46 -2.72
CA ALA A 152 -15.58 -8.91 -2.79
C ALA A 152 -16.81 -9.44 -2.03
N LEU A 153 -17.14 -8.84 -0.88
CA LEU A 153 -18.32 -9.19 -0.10
C LEU A 153 -19.61 -8.89 -0.87
N SER A 154 -19.69 -7.72 -1.54
CA SER A 154 -20.84 -7.37 -2.39
C SER A 154 -21.01 -8.37 -3.54
N LYS A 155 -19.92 -8.79 -4.18
CA LYS A 155 -19.94 -9.82 -5.22
C LYS A 155 -20.40 -11.17 -4.66
N LEU A 156 -19.87 -11.59 -3.51
CA LEU A 156 -20.23 -12.84 -2.85
C LEU A 156 -21.72 -12.89 -2.51
N LYS A 157 -22.28 -11.79 -1.97
CA LYS A 157 -23.73 -11.67 -1.69
C LYS A 157 -24.56 -11.85 -2.97
N SER A 158 -24.17 -11.20 -4.06
CA SER A 158 -24.85 -11.35 -5.35
C SER A 158 -24.81 -12.80 -5.85
N ASP A 159 -23.66 -13.46 -5.73
CA ASP A 159 -23.51 -14.85 -6.16
C ASP A 159 -24.38 -15.81 -5.33
N TYR A 160 -24.49 -15.59 -4.01
CA TYR A 160 -25.33 -16.43 -3.14
C TYR A 160 -26.82 -16.27 -3.44
N LEU A 161 -27.26 -15.08 -3.88
CA LEU A 161 -28.63 -14.84 -4.33
C LEU A 161 -28.94 -15.56 -5.66
N LEU A 162 -27.99 -15.57 -6.59
CA LEU A 162 -28.16 -16.20 -7.90
C LEU A 162 -27.99 -17.72 -7.87
N TYR A 163 -27.12 -18.21 -6.99
CA TYR A 163 -26.72 -19.61 -6.90
C TYR A 163 -26.78 -20.10 -5.44
N PRO A 164 -27.99 -20.35 -4.89
CA PRO A 164 -28.16 -20.74 -3.49
C PRO A 164 -27.46 -22.06 -3.12
N ASP A 165 -27.22 -22.93 -4.11
CA ASP A 165 -26.47 -24.19 -3.92
C ASP A 165 -24.93 -24.00 -3.98
N LYS A 166 -24.44 -22.80 -4.29
CA LYS A 166 -23.00 -22.47 -4.40
C LYS A 166 -22.57 -21.50 -3.32
N THR A 167 -22.57 -21.99 -2.08
CA THR A 167 -22.14 -21.23 -0.90
C THR A 167 -20.90 -21.84 -0.26
N PHE A 168 -20.35 -21.17 0.75
CA PHE A 168 -19.27 -21.68 1.58
C PHE A 168 -19.58 -23.05 2.22
N ASN A 169 -20.86 -23.45 2.33
CA ASN A 169 -21.25 -24.79 2.76
C ASN A 169 -20.63 -25.89 1.88
N ASN A 170 -20.41 -25.65 0.59
CA ASN A 170 -19.77 -26.64 -0.29
C ASN A 170 -18.32 -26.92 0.12
N ILE A 171 -17.60 -25.89 0.58
CA ILE A 171 -16.25 -26.04 1.12
C ILE A 171 -16.29 -26.86 2.42
N VAL A 172 -17.27 -26.60 3.29
CA VAL A 172 -17.46 -27.38 4.53
C VAL A 172 -17.77 -28.85 4.21
N THR A 173 -18.70 -29.11 3.29
CA THR A 173 -19.08 -30.47 2.88
C THR A 173 -17.91 -31.21 2.22
N ASP A 174 -17.15 -30.55 1.34
CA ASP A 174 -15.95 -31.13 0.74
C ASP A 174 -14.91 -31.52 1.80
N LEU A 175 -14.57 -30.61 2.71
CA LEU A 175 -13.59 -30.87 3.76
C LEU A 175 -13.99 -31.99 4.72
N LEU A 176 -15.28 -32.05 5.10
CA LEU A 176 -15.80 -33.14 5.93
C LEU A 176 -15.91 -34.47 5.15
N GLY A 177 -16.08 -34.42 3.83
CA GLY A 177 -16.21 -35.59 2.95
C GLY A 177 -14.89 -36.23 2.52
N ARG A 178 -13.77 -35.46 2.49
CA ARG A 178 -12.42 -35.99 2.18
C ARG A 178 -11.99 -37.14 3.11
N CYS A 179 -12.62 -37.30 4.26
CA CYS A 179 -12.33 -38.36 5.22
C CYS A 179 -12.97 -39.73 4.88
N THR A 180 -13.88 -39.85 3.91
CA THR A 180 -14.60 -41.13 3.65
C THR A 180 -13.96 -42.02 2.60
N ASN A 181 -12.98 -41.53 1.83
CA ASN A 181 -12.51 -42.21 0.61
C ASN A 181 -11.05 -42.69 0.67
N ASP A 182 -10.26 -42.31 1.68
CA ASP A 182 -8.85 -42.71 1.83
C ASP A 182 -8.67 -43.63 3.04
N SER A 183 -8.82 -44.93 2.83
CA SER A 183 -8.57 -45.99 3.83
C SER A 183 -7.07 -46.34 4.00
N SER A 184 -6.14 -45.48 3.58
CA SER A 184 -4.70 -45.81 3.50
C SER A 184 -3.71 -44.75 4.01
N SER A 185 -4.14 -43.73 4.76
CA SER A 185 -3.18 -42.82 5.43
C SER A 185 -3.57 -42.55 6.89
N GLU A 186 -2.74 -43.05 7.82
CA GLU A 186 -2.88 -42.96 9.28
C GLU A 186 -2.79 -41.51 9.85
N GLY A 187 -2.94 -40.46 9.03
CA GLY A 187 -2.72 -39.07 9.45
C GLY A 187 -3.83 -38.06 9.13
N THR A 188 -4.81 -38.40 8.28
CA THR A 188 -5.82 -37.44 7.75
C THR A 188 -7.25 -37.67 8.26
N CYS A 189 -7.48 -38.67 9.11
CA CYS A 189 -8.78 -38.98 9.73
C CYS A 189 -9.09 -38.12 10.98
N SER A 190 -8.81 -36.82 10.96
CA SER A 190 -9.01 -35.94 12.14
C SER A 190 -10.02 -34.81 11.92
N ILE A 191 -10.26 -34.38 10.68
CA ILE A 191 -11.09 -33.20 10.40
C ILE A 191 -12.57 -33.47 10.65
N SER A 192 -13.14 -34.55 10.09
CA SER A 192 -14.57 -34.88 10.28
C SER A 192 -14.91 -35.21 11.74
N GLN A 193 -13.99 -35.86 12.45
CA GLN A 193 -14.14 -36.19 13.87
C GLN A 193 -14.10 -34.94 14.76
N THR A 194 -13.26 -33.97 14.42
CA THR A 194 -13.08 -32.74 15.22
C THR A 194 -14.11 -31.67 14.88
N PHE A 195 -14.36 -31.44 13.58
CA PHE A 195 -15.14 -30.32 13.07
C PHE A 195 -16.52 -30.72 12.55
N GLY A 196 -16.96 -31.95 12.78
CA GLY A 196 -18.28 -32.44 12.40
C GLY A 196 -19.41 -31.59 13.00
N ARG A 197 -20.50 -31.41 12.25
CA ARG A 197 -21.66 -30.65 12.72
C ARG A 197 -22.34 -31.38 13.88
N PRO A 198 -22.55 -30.75 15.05
CA PRO A 198 -23.33 -31.35 16.13
C PRO A 198 -24.79 -31.65 15.72
N PRO A 199 -25.49 -32.53 16.45
CA PRO A 199 -26.90 -32.84 16.18
C PRO A 199 -27.77 -31.58 16.22
N THR A 200 -28.74 -31.45 15.31
CA THR A 200 -29.63 -30.28 15.24
C THR A 200 -30.39 -30.02 16.55
N CYS A 201 -30.69 -31.07 17.34
CA CYS A 201 -31.34 -30.93 18.64
C CYS A 201 -30.49 -30.27 19.73
N SER A 202 -29.19 -30.07 19.48
CA SER A 202 -28.28 -29.31 20.35
C SER A 202 -28.28 -27.81 20.06
N ASP A 203 -28.95 -27.35 18.99
CA ASP A 203 -29.20 -25.94 18.74
C ASP A 203 -30.47 -25.48 19.49
N ARG A 204 -30.26 -25.01 20.73
CA ARG A 204 -31.34 -24.55 21.62
C ARG A 204 -31.12 -23.09 22.00
N LEU A 205 -32.08 -22.24 21.65
CA LEU A 205 -32.17 -20.85 22.12
C LEU A 205 -33.22 -20.82 23.23
N PHE A 206 -32.85 -20.29 24.40
CA PHE A 206 -33.77 -20.11 25.53
C PHE A 206 -34.28 -18.68 25.62
N GLU A 207 -35.36 -18.47 26.37
CA GLU A 207 -35.84 -17.15 26.78
C GLU A 207 -34.70 -16.35 27.44
N ALA A 208 -34.63 -15.05 27.16
CA ALA A 208 -33.48 -14.21 27.55
C ALA A 208 -33.33 -14.01 29.07
N ASP A 209 -34.42 -14.18 29.83
CA ASP A 209 -34.50 -14.10 31.29
C ASP A 209 -34.42 -15.47 31.97
N TYR A 210 -34.34 -16.56 31.20
CA TYR A 210 -34.10 -17.89 31.75
C TYR A 210 -32.60 -18.07 31.94
N GLU A 211 -32.19 -18.24 33.19
CA GLU A 211 -30.79 -18.42 33.55
C GLU A 211 -30.43 -19.90 33.63
N HIS A 212 -29.22 -20.22 33.17
CA HIS A 212 -28.68 -21.58 33.25
C HIS A 212 -28.23 -21.88 34.68
N SER A 213 -28.56 -23.07 35.18
CA SER A 213 -28.16 -23.48 36.54
C SER A 213 -26.64 -23.47 36.70
N ALA A 214 -26.17 -22.74 37.72
CA ALA A 214 -24.74 -22.63 38.00
C ALA A 214 -24.13 -24.01 38.35
N GLY A 215 -23.29 -24.55 37.45
CA GLY A 215 -22.56 -25.80 37.66
C GLY A 215 -22.77 -26.86 36.57
N ASP A 216 -23.81 -26.73 35.75
CA ASP A 216 -24.11 -27.71 34.69
C ASP A 216 -23.28 -27.46 33.42
N ALA A 217 -22.62 -28.50 32.92
CA ALA A 217 -21.75 -28.43 31.75
C ALA A 217 -22.50 -28.45 30.40
N SER A 218 -23.79 -28.77 30.40
CA SER A 218 -24.67 -28.82 29.22
C SER A 218 -26.07 -28.31 29.54
N CYS A 219 -26.86 -28.04 28.50
CA CYS A 219 -28.26 -27.61 28.61
C CYS A 219 -29.25 -28.78 28.55
N ASP A 220 -28.82 -30.00 28.90
CA ASP A 220 -29.69 -31.18 28.87
C ASP A 220 -30.69 -31.21 30.03
N LEU A 221 -30.35 -30.54 31.14
CA LEU A 221 -31.20 -30.39 32.32
C LEU A 221 -32.03 -29.10 32.31
N CYS A 222 -31.86 -28.25 31.30
CA CYS A 222 -32.66 -27.04 31.14
C CYS A 222 -34.12 -27.35 30.83
N ASP A 223 -35.03 -26.51 31.32
CA ASP A 223 -36.46 -26.64 31.09
C ASP A 223 -36.78 -26.48 29.59
N PRO A 224 -37.26 -27.53 28.90
CA PRO A 224 -37.56 -27.44 27.48
C PRO A 224 -38.69 -26.46 27.16
N SER A 225 -39.57 -26.15 28.12
CA SER A 225 -40.64 -25.16 27.94
C SER A 225 -40.13 -23.73 27.81
N LYS A 226 -38.90 -23.47 28.27
CA LYS A 226 -38.18 -22.20 28.14
C LYS A 226 -37.42 -22.06 26.83
N ALA A 227 -37.42 -23.09 25.98
CA ALA A 227 -36.81 -23.01 24.66
C ALA A 227 -37.71 -22.21 23.70
N VAL A 228 -37.14 -21.25 23.01
CA VAL A 228 -37.84 -20.42 22.02
C VAL A 228 -38.19 -21.28 20.80
N ALA A 229 -39.49 -21.41 20.53
CA ALA A 229 -39.99 -22.11 19.35
C ALA A 229 -39.59 -21.37 18.06
N ARG A 230 -38.87 -22.04 17.16
CA ARG A 230 -38.39 -21.48 15.89
C ARG A 230 -38.81 -22.34 14.70
N PRO A 231 -39.20 -21.77 13.55
CA PRO A 231 -39.55 -22.54 12.36
C PRO A 231 -38.42 -23.44 11.87
N LEU A 232 -38.74 -24.53 11.16
CA LEU A 232 -37.73 -25.33 10.47
C LEU A 232 -37.17 -24.54 9.28
N ARG A 233 -35.83 -24.51 9.15
CA ARG A 233 -35.19 -23.94 7.95
C ARG A 233 -35.27 -24.93 6.79
N ALA A 234 -35.46 -24.41 5.57
CA ALA A 234 -35.56 -25.19 4.34
C ALA A 234 -34.32 -26.10 4.11
N ALA A 235 -33.13 -25.64 4.52
CA ALA A 235 -31.89 -26.40 4.49
C ALA A 235 -31.39 -26.70 5.91
N ASN A 236 -32.02 -27.67 6.59
CA ASN A 236 -31.82 -27.99 8.01
C ASN A 236 -30.40 -28.46 8.43
N LYS A 237 -29.45 -28.59 7.49
CA LYS A 237 -28.06 -29.00 7.71
C LYS A 237 -27.01 -28.01 7.20
N GLN A 238 -27.44 -26.84 6.71
CA GLN A 238 -26.53 -25.81 6.20
C GLN A 238 -26.43 -24.62 7.16
N SER A 239 -25.30 -23.93 7.10
CA SER A 239 -25.03 -22.69 7.81
C SER A 239 -25.42 -21.48 6.96
N TYR A 240 -25.97 -20.46 7.60
CA TYR A 240 -26.40 -19.22 6.95
C TYR A 240 -25.39 -18.11 7.21
N ALA A 241 -25.22 -17.21 6.25
CA ALA A 241 -24.39 -16.01 6.40
C ALA A 241 -25.27 -14.81 6.78
N HIS A 242 -24.92 -14.12 7.85
CA HIS A 242 -25.56 -12.90 8.33
C HIS A 242 -24.57 -11.75 8.27
N TYR A 243 -25.03 -10.55 7.90
CA TYR A 243 -24.16 -9.40 7.67
C TYR A 243 -24.61 -8.24 8.54
N GLY A 244 -23.72 -7.73 9.37
CA GLY A 244 -24.04 -6.59 10.22
C GLY A 244 -23.00 -6.29 11.29
N LEU A 245 -23.45 -5.70 12.39
CA LEU A 245 -22.55 -5.19 13.42
C LEU A 245 -22.10 -6.30 14.37
N ILE A 246 -20.78 -6.39 14.58
CA ILE A 246 -20.18 -7.29 15.58
C ILE A 246 -19.71 -6.45 16.78
N ALA A 247 -20.16 -6.82 17.98
CA ALA A 247 -19.73 -6.21 19.23
C ALA A 247 -18.45 -6.89 19.75
N SER A 248 -17.42 -6.08 19.94
CA SER A 248 -16.10 -6.48 20.44
C SER A 248 -15.82 -5.89 21.80
N GLY A 249 -15.20 -6.63 22.72
CA GLY A 249 -14.82 -6.11 24.04
C GLY A 249 -13.99 -7.08 24.86
N ASN A 250 -13.50 -6.66 26.02
CA ASN A 250 -12.73 -7.50 26.93
C ASN A 250 -13.60 -8.32 27.90
N GLN A 251 -14.93 -8.18 27.82
CA GLN A 251 -15.87 -8.93 28.63
C GLN A 251 -16.53 -10.05 27.81
N VAL A 252 -16.75 -11.20 28.46
CA VAL A 252 -17.55 -12.28 27.85
C VAL A 252 -19.03 -11.97 28.11
N MET A 253 -19.80 -11.72 27.06
CA MET A 253 -21.26 -11.54 27.18
C MET A 253 -21.92 -12.87 27.55
N LYS A 254 -22.50 -12.97 28.76
CA LYS A 254 -23.20 -14.15 29.29
C LYS A 254 -24.61 -13.83 29.83
N ASP A 255 -25.15 -12.67 29.50
CA ASP A 255 -26.43 -12.19 30.03
C ASP A 255 -27.39 -11.95 28.87
N GLY A 256 -28.44 -12.77 28.77
CA GLY A 256 -29.38 -12.76 27.64
C GLY A 256 -30.14 -11.43 27.51
N ILE A 257 -30.50 -10.82 28.65
CA ILE A 257 -31.20 -9.54 28.69
C ILE A 257 -30.32 -8.41 28.14
N THR A 258 -29.06 -8.35 28.57
CA THR A 258 -28.09 -7.34 28.14
C THR A 258 -27.72 -7.52 26.67
N ARG A 259 -27.54 -8.77 26.22
CA ARG A 259 -27.38 -9.11 24.81
C ARG A 259 -28.53 -8.55 23.98
N ASP A 260 -29.78 -8.82 24.36
CA ASP A 260 -30.96 -8.38 23.61
C ASP A 260 -31.09 -6.86 23.61
N LYS A 261 -30.82 -6.19 24.74
CA LYS A 261 -30.79 -4.71 24.82
C LYS A 261 -29.78 -4.11 23.85
N LEU A 262 -28.57 -4.66 23.77
CA LEU A 262 -27.54 -4.19 22.83
C LEU A 262 -27.88 -4.52 21.37
N SER A 263 -28.45 -5.70 21.12
CA SER A 263 -28.92 -6.07 19.78
C SER A 263 -30.01 -5.11 19.28
N GLN A 264 -31.01 -4.80 20.13
CA GLN A 264 -32.09 -3.86 19.79
C GLN A 264 -31.59 -2.42 19.65
N LYS A 265 -30.72 -1.95 20.56
CA LYS A 265 -30.23 -0.56 20.56
C LYS A 265 -29.27 -0.28 19.40
N ASN A 266 -28.38 -1.22 19.08
CA ASN A 266 -27.25 -0.99 18.18
C ASN A 266 -27.28 -1.86 16.91
N GLY A 267 -28.19 -2.82 16.79
CA GLY A 267 -28.22 -3.77 15.68
C GLY A 267 -27.09 -4.80 15.73
N VAL A 268 -26.60 -5.13 16.94
CA VAL A 268 -25.54 -6.13 17.13
C VAL A 268 -26.07 -7.53 16.84
N LEU A 269 -25.31 -8.28 16.02
CA LEU A 269 -25.63 -9.65 15.62
C LEU A 269 -24.74 -10.71 16.30
N CYS A 270 -23.55 -10.30 16.74
CA CYS A 270 -22.54 -11.20 17.30
C CYS A 270 -21.69 -10.50 18.35
N PHE A 271 -21.26 -11.24 19.38
CA PHE A 271 -20.31 -10.82 20.41
C PHE A 271 -19.01 -11.64 20.33
N GLU A 272 -17.87 -10.97 20.39
CA GLU A 272 -16.52 -11.55 20.40
C GLU A 272 -15.54 -10.65 21.16
N MET A 273 -14.26 -11.03 21.28
CA MET A 273 -13.33 -10.39 22.22
C MET A 273 -12.04 -9.80 21.63
N GLU A 274 -11.80 -9.89 20.33
CA GLU A 274 -10.50 -9.57 19.76
C GLU A 274 -10.53 -8.44 18.73
N ALA A 275 -11.59 -8.34 17.92
CA ALA A 275 -11.56 -7.52 16.71
C ALA A 275 -11.27 -6.04 16.96
N ALA A 276 -11.76 -5.44 18.05
CA ALA A 276 -11.48 -4.04 18.39
C ALA A 276 -9.98 -3.73 18.48
N GLY A 277 -9.14 -4.72 18.84
CA GLY A 277 -7.69 -4.53 18.93
C GLY A 277 -6.98 -4.61 17.59
N VAL A 278 -7.67 -5.15 16.58
CA VAL A 278 -7.13 -5.39 15.24
C VAL A 278 -7.45 -4.25 14.29
N MET A 279 -8.71 -3.79 14.27
CA MET A 279 -9.27 -2.94 13.20
C MET A 279 -8.46 -1.66 12.93
N ASP A 280 -7.96 -1.00 13.98
CA ASP A 280 -7.23 0.27 13.84
C ASP A 280 -5.76 0.11 13.41
N LYS A 281 -5.19 -1.09 13.56
CA LYS A 281 -3.80 -1.40 13.16
C LYS A 281 -3.72 -2.07 11.81
N LEU A 282 -4.62 -3.02 11.56
CA LEU A 282 -4.77 -3.71 10.29
C LEU A 282 -6.26 -3.70 9.93
N PRO A 283 -6.69 -2.83 9.00
CA PRO A 283 -8.06 -2.82 8.53
C PRO A 283 -8.46 -4.23 8.08
N SER A 284 -9.47 -4.79 8.75
CA SER A 284 -9.82 -6.20 8.63
C SER A 284 -11.32 -6.39 8.40
N LEU A 285 -11.68 -7.50 7.74
CA LEU A 285 -13.05 -8.01 7.82
C LEU A 285 -13.11 -9.08 8.92
N VAL A 286 -14.12 -9.02 9.77
CA VAL A 286 -14.34 -9.96 10.86
C VAL A 286 -15.38 -10.99 10.46
N VAL A 287 -15.07 -12.27 10.65
CA VAL A 287 -15.93 -13.41 10.31
C VAL A 287 -16.03 -14.31 11.53
N ARG A 288 -17.24 -14.44 12.11
CA ARG A 288 -17.49 -15.20 13.34
C ARG A 288 -18.48 -16.32 13.10
N GLY A 289 -18.03 -17.55 13.33
CA GLY A 289 -18.91 -18.71 13.42
C GLY A 289 -19.62 -18.73 14.76
N ILE A 290 -20.92 -18.92 14.76
CA ILE A 290 -21.73 -18.83 15.97
C ILE A 290 -21.68 -20.13 16.77
N CYS A 291 -21.11 -20.09 17.97
CA CYS A 291 -20.94 -21.28 18.83
C CYS A 291 -21.79 -21.27 20.10
N ASP A 292 -22.34 -20.11 20.48
CA ASP A 292 -23.27 -19.92 21.59
C ASP A 292 -24.19 -18.73 21.32
N TYR A 293 -25.13 -18.43 22.22
CA TYR A 293 -26.09 -17.33 22.10
C TYR A 293 -25.77 -16.12 23.00
N SER A 294 -24.53 -15.96 23.45
CA SER A 294 -24.14 -14.81 24.30
C SER A 294 -24.96 -14.66 25.59
N ASP A 295 -25.44 -15.77 26.15
CA ASP A 295 -26.20 -15.82 27.40
C ASP A 295 -25.54 -16.80 28.40
N SER A 296 -26.29 -17.22 29.41
CA SER A 296 -25.84 -18.15 30.44
C SER A 296 -25.66 -19.58 29.95
N HIS A 297 -26.26 -19.95 28.82
CA HIS A 297 -26.35 -21.33 28.30
C HIS A 297 -25.15 -21.73 27.42
N LYS A 298 -24.01 -21.07 27.58
CA LYS A 298 -22.82 -21.34 26.75
C LYS A 298 -22.25 -22.73 26.99
N HIS A 299 -22.07 -23.48 25.90
CA HIS A 299 -21.36 -24.75 25.88
C HIS A 299 -20.38 -24.82 24.70
N LYS A 300 -19.40 -25.72 24.76
CA LYS A 300 -18.29 -25.76 23.79
C LYS A 300 -18.54 -26.66 22.56
N ILE A 301 -19.62 -27.44 22.52
CA ILE A 301 -19.82 -28.48 21.48
C ILE A 301 -19.87 -27.93 20.06
N TRP A 302 -20.36 -26.70 19.87
CA TRP A 302 -20.44 -26.06 18.55
C TRP A 302 -19.17 -25.33 18.12
N GLN A 303 -18.21 -25.09 19.03
CA GLN A 303 -17.00 -24.31 18.71
C GLN A 303 -16.22 -24.87 17.51
N PRO A 304 -15.99 -26.20 17.38
CA PRO A 304 -15.27 -26.73 16.23
C PRO A 304 -15.99 -26.44 14.92
N TYR A 305 -17.24 -26.91 14.77
CA TYR A 305 -18.00 -26.71 13.53
C TYR A 305 -18.14 -25.23 13.17
N ALA A 306 -18.41 -24.36 14.15
CA ALA A 306 -18.51 -22.93 13.95
C ALA A 306 -17.19 -22.32 13.43
N ALA A 307 -16.04 -22.72 14.00
CA ALA A 307 -14.73 -22.28 13.51
C ALA A 307 -14.48 -22.71 12.06
N LEU A 308 -14.85 -23.95 11.69
CA LEU A 308 -14.74 -24.44 10.32
C LEU A 308 -15.66 -23.67 9.36
N ALA A 309 -16.90 -23.42 9.75
CA ALA A 309 -17.85 -22.65 8.94
C ALA A 309 -17.34 -21.22 8.67
N ALA A 310 -16.79 -20.55 9.69
CA ALA A 310 -16.17 -19.23 9.56
C ALA A 310 -14.95 -19.25 8.62
N ALA A 311 -14.07 -20.24 8.77
CA ALA A 311 -12.90 -20.39 7.91
C ALA A 311 -13.29 -20.70 6.44
N ALA A 312 -14.31 -21.53 6.24
CA ALA A 312 -14.84 -21.84 4.91
C ALA A 312 -15.44 -20.59 4.24
N PHE A 313 -16.19 -19.77 4.98
CA PHE A 313 -16.67 -18.48 4.48
C PHE A 313 -15.51 -17.55 4.09
N ALA A 314 -14.49 -17.44 4.95
CA ALA A 314 -13.32 -16.62 4.66
C ALA A 314 -12.56 -17.09 3.41
N LYS A 315 -12.42 -18.41 3.21
CA LYS A 315 -11.88 -18.97 1.95
C LYS A 315 -12.72 -18.55 0.74
N ASP A 316 -14.04 -18.71 0.81
CA ASP A 316 -14.94 -18.38 -0.29
C ASP A 316 -14.91 -16.89 -0.67
N LEU A 317 -14.72 -16.03 0.32
CA LEU A 317 -14.49 -14.60 0.13
C LEU A 317 -13.15 -14.31 -0.57
N ILE A 318 -12.05 -14.93 -0.12
CA ILE A 318 -10.71 -14.74 -0.71
C ILE A 318 -10.72 -15.13 -2.20
N LEU A 319 -11.39 -16.22 -2.56
CA LEU A 319 -11.52 -16.68 -3.95
C LEU A 319 -12.27 -15.70 -4.87
N ARG A 320 -12.96 -14.69 -4.31
CA ARG A 320 -13.67 -13.64 -5.06
C ARG A 320 -12.92 -12.32 -5.13
N LEU A 321 -11.78 -12.20 -4.47
CA LEU A 321 -10.91 -11.04 -4.59
C LEU A 321 -10.45 -10.85 -6.05
N PRO A 322 -10.41 -9.61 -6.57
CA PRO A 322 -10.01 -9.35 -7.95
C PRO A 322 -8.57 -9.77 -8.15
N LEU A 323 -8.29 -10.58 -9.18
CA LEU A 323 -6.94 -11.00 -9.51
C LEU A 323 -6.06 -9.76 -9.78
N ILE A 324 -5.28 -9.37 -8.79
CA ILE A 324 -4.20 -8.41 -9.00
C ILE A 324 -3.13 -9.19 -9.74
N ALA A 325 -2.71 -8.73 -10.92
CA ALA A 325 -1.62 -9.35 -11.67
C ALA A 325 -0.36 -9.39 -10.80
N LYS A 326 -0.17 -10.51 -10.09
CA LYS A 326 0.97 -10.79 -9.18
C LYS A 326 2.33 -10.64 -9.88
N HIS A 327 2.34 -10.61 -11.21
CA HIS A 327 3.55 -10.60 -12.03
C HIS A 327 4.17 -9.21 -12.26
N GLU A 328 3.40 -8.12 -12.38
CA GLU A 328 3.97 -6.84 -12.80
C GLU A 328 4.46 -5.95 -11.64
N ALA A 329 3.78 -5.98 -10.49
CA ALA A 329 4.11 -5.13 -9.35
C ALA A 329 5.30 -5.61 -8.50
N ARG A 330 5.67 -6.89 -8.55
CA ARG A 330 6.75 -7.47 -7.71
C ARG A 330 8.08 -7.74 -8.42
N GLN A 331 8.07 -8.03 -9.72
CA GLN A 331 9.30 -8.14 -10.48
C GLN A 331 10.10 -6.82 -10.42
N THR A 332 9.40 -5.70 -10.57
CA THR A 332 9.92 -4.34 -10.55
C THR A 332 10.58 -3.89 -9.24
N GLN A 333 10.34 -4.53 -8.08
CA GLN A 333 11.08 -4.24 -6.83
C GLN A 333 12.28 -5.18 -6.58
N ARG A 334 12.34 -6.35 -7.23
CA ARG A 334 13.37 -7.38 -6.98
C ARG A 334 14.60 -7.24 -7.85
N TYR A 335 14.51 -6.48 -8.95
CA TYR A 335 15.64 -6.25 -9.84
C TYR A 335 16.60 -5.20 -9.27
N LYS A 336 17.70 -5.68 -8.71
CA LYS A 336 18.87 -4.85 -8.44
C LYS A 336 19.44 -4.43 -9.79
N ILE A 337 19.41 -3.13 -10.09
CA ILE A 337 20.01 -2.56 -11.30
C ILE A 337 21.40 -2.09 -10.91
N GLU A 338 22.41 -2.75 -11.44
CA GLU A 338 23.81 -2.33 -11.31
C GLU A 338 24.23 -1.67 -12.63
N LEU A 339 24.03 -0.35 -12.70
CA LEU A 339 24.54 0.47 -13.78
C LEU A 339 25.65 1.39 -13.23
N PRO A 340 26.76 1.56 -13.96
CA PRO A 340 27.77 2.54 -13.57
C PRO A 340 27.16 3.94 -13.71
N VAL A 341 27.27 4.75 -12.66
CA VAL A 341 26.79 6.14 -12.64
C VAL A 341 27.96 7.12 -12.58
N ALA A 342 27.73 8.36 -13.00
CA ALA A 342 28.65 9.45 -12.76
C ALA A 342 28.42 9.98 -11.34
N GLU A 343 29.36 9.72 -10.43
CA GLU A 343 29.28 10.19 -9.05
C GLU A 343 29.25 11.74 -9.01
N GLY A 344 28.46 12.31 -8.11
CA GLY A 344 28.28 13.75 -7.99
C GLY A 344 27.40 14.42 -9.06
N ALA A 345 27.02 13.72 -10.14
CA ALA A 345 26.28 14.32 -11.26
C ALA A 345 24.80 14.60 -10.97
N GLU A 346 24.20 13.94 -9.98
CA GLU A 346 22.79 14.10 -9.62
C GLU A 346 22.56 15.33 -8.72
N PHE A 347 21.40 15.98 -8.87
CA PHE A 347 20.97 17.04 -7.97
C PHE A 347 20.86 16.54 -6.53
N GLY A 348 21.49 17.27 -5.60
CA GLY A 348 21.49 16.91 -4.18
C GLY A 348 22.58 15.90 -3.81
N SER A 349 23.56 15.68 -4.69
CA SER A 349 24.79 14.97 -4.36
C SER A 349 25.56 15.67 -3.24
N TYR A 350 26.36 14.89 -2.50
CA TYR A 350 27.19 15.41 -1.41
C TYR A 350 28.22 16.43 -1.92
N GLU A 351 28.77 16.18 -3.11
CA GLU A 351 29.78 17.01 -3.77
C GLU A 351 29.27 18.44 -4.05
N ASP A 352 27.96 18.59 -4.28
CA ASP A 352 27.32 19.86 -4.60
C ASP A 352 26.55 20.45 -3.38
N GLN A 353 26.75 19.94 -2.16
CA GLN A 353 25.96 20.34 -0.96
C GLN A 353 26.08 21.84 -0.59
N HIS A 354 27.19 22.49 -0.95
CA HIS A 354 27.44 23.91 -0.68
C HIS A 354 27.21 24.81 -1.90
N GLU A 355 26.80 24.23 -3.01
CA GLU A 355 26.57 24.98 -4.24
C GLU A 355 25.29 25.83 -4.11
N PRO A 356 25.35 27.14 -4.46
CA PRO A 356 24.23 28.03 -4.23
C PRO A 356 23.08 27.76 -5.22
N THR A 357 21.87 28.05 -4.75
CA THR A 357 20.68 28.31 -5.57
C THR A 357 20.47 29.81 -5.72
N CYS A 358 19.56 30.21 -6.62
CA CYS A 358 19.16 31.61 -6.76
C CYS A 358 18.72 32.15 -5.40
N LEU A 359 19.18 33.36 -5.10
CA LEU A 359 18.76 34.09 -3.91
C LEU A 359 17.26 34.37 -4.01
N LEU A 360 16.55 34.26 -2.89
CA LEU A 360 15.11 34.53 -2.83
C LEU A 360 14.81 35.93 -3.37
N GLY A 361 13.90 36.03 -4.33
CA GLY A 361 13.53 37.29 -4.98
C GLY A 361 14.32 37.60 -6.27
N THR A 362 15.44 36.91 -6.53
CA THR A 362 16.17 37.04 -7.79
C THR A 362 15.64 36.11 -8.88
N ARG A 363 15.79 36.50 -10.15
CA ARG A 363 15.43 35.67 -11.33
C ARG A 363 13.97 35.20 -11.32
N THR A 364 13.09 35.93 -10.64
CA THR A 364 11.70 35.50 -10.36
C THR A 364 10.91 35.26 -11.65
N ASP A 365 10.97 36.19 -12.60
CA ASP A 365 10.24 36.08 -13.88
C ASP A 365 10.76 34.92 -14.74
N LEU A 366 12.08 34.72 -14.73
CA LEU A 366 12.71 33.59 -15.41
C LEU A 366 12.24 32.25 -14.85
N LEU A 367 12.32 32.09 -13.52
CA LEU A 367 11.88 30.87 -12.84
C LEU A 367 10.38 30.64 -13.05
N HIS A 368 9.58 31.71 -13.09
CA HIS A 368 8.16 31.63 -13.39
C HIS A 368 7.91 31.15 -14.83
N ARG A 369 8.63 31.68 -15.82
CA ARG A 369 8.55 31.23 -17.22
C ARG A 369 8.91 29.76 -17.37
N ILE A 370 9.94 29.29 -16.67
CA ILE A 370 10.33 27.87 -16.67
C ILE A 370 9.22 27.01 -16.03
N ALA A 371 8.63 27.46 -14.92
CA ALA A 371 7.52 26.75 -14.27
C ALA A 371 6.30 26.66 -15.20
N GLN A 372 5.93 27.75 -15.87
CA GLN A 372 4.87 27.76 -16.89
C GLN A 372 5.20 26.81 -18.05
N TRP A 373 6.47 26.81 -18.50
CA TRP A 373 6.91 25.87 -19.52
C TRP A 373 6.71 24.43 -19.08
N VAL A 374 6.91 24.06 -17.80
CA VAL A 374 6.71 22.68 -17.27
C VAL A 374 5.23 22.31 -17.10
N GLU A 375 4.38 23.28 -16.82
CA GLU A 375 2.95 23.05 -16.55
C GLU A 375 2.11 23.10 -17.84
N ASN A 376 2.60 23.73 -18.91
CA ASN A 376 1.87 23.86 -20.17
C ASN A 376 1.67 22.50 -20.90
N PRO A 377 0.45 21.99 -21.10
CA PRO A 377 0.21 20.71 -21.78
C PRO A 377 0.70 20.65 -23.24
N GLN A 378 0.78 21.80 -23.91
CA GLN A 378 1.28 21.96 -25.28
C GLN A 378 2.74 22.48 -25.31
N GLY A 379 3.41 22.49 -24.15
CA GLY A 379 4.80 22.90 -24.02
C GLY A 379 5.73 22.07 -24.90
N LYS A 380 6.83 22.68 -25.35
CA LYS A 380 7.85 22.01 -26.15
C LYS A 380 8.58 20.96 -25.31
N CYS A 381 9.02 19.88 -25.95
CA CYS A 381 9.70 18.79 -25.25
C CYS A 381 11.00 19.27 -24.59
N MET A 382 11.76 20.14 -25.27
CA MET A 382 13.00 20.68 -24.70
C MET A 382 12.91 22.18 -24.42
N TYR A 383 13.54 22.61 -23.34
CA TYR A 383 13.82 24.01 -23.02
C TYR A 383 15.33 24.19 -22.98
N TRP A 384 15.87 25.00 -23.88
CA TRP A 384 17.31 25.23 -24.00
C TRP A 384 17.67 26.64 -23.52
N MET A 385 18.29 26.71 -22.34
CA MET A 385 18.76 27.96 -21.75
C MET A 385 20.26 28.14 -22.00
N TYR A 386 20.66 29.20 -22.69
CA TYR A 386 22.07 29.44 -22.98
C TYR A 386 22.54 30.85 -22.63
N GLY A 387 23.85 30.99 -22.40
CA GLY A 387 24.45 32.26 -22.07
C GLY A 387 25.96 32.18 -21.84
N MET A 388 26.59 33.35 -21.68
CA MET A 388 28.03 33.47 -21.46
C MET A 388 28.48 32.78 -20.15
N ALA A 389 29.79 32.58 -20.00
CA ALA A 389 30.35 32.09 -18.74
C ALA A 389 30.01 33.05 -17.58
N GLY A 390 29.80 32.51 -16.38
CA GLY A 390 29.54 33.33 -15.19
C GLY A 390 28.13 33.94 -15.08
N THR A 391 27.22 33.69 -16.03
CA THR A 391 25.87 34.28 -15.98
C THR A 391 24.91 33.59 -14.99
N GLY A 392 25.36 32.59 -14.22
CA GLY A 392 24.55 31.90 -13.21
C GLY A 392 23.69 30.74 -13.72
N LYS A 393 23.98 30.16 -14.90
CA LYS A 393 23.21 29.04 -15.46
C LYS A 393 23.06 27.86 -14.50
N SER A 394 24.16 27.38 -13.92
CA SER A 394 24.16 26.26 -12.97
C SER A 394 23.39 26.58 -11.67
N THR A 395 23.49 27.81 -11.17
CA THR A 395 22.69 28.30 -10.03
C THR A 395 21.19 28.25 -10.32
N ILE A 396 20.79 28.65 -11.53
CA ILE A 396 19.39 28.57 -11.99
C ILE A 396 18.97 27.11 -12.13
N SER A 397 19.77 26.26 -12.77
CA SER A 397 19.51 24.82 -12.92
C SER A 397 19.27 24.13 -11.57
N ARG A 398 20.07 24.42 -10.54
CA ARG A 398 19.88 23.87 -9.19
C ARG A 398 18.58 24.36 -8.55
N THR A 399 18.22 25.62 -8.77
CA THR A 399 16.96 26.19 -8.27
C THR A 399 15.75 25.53 -8.94
N VAL A 400 15.84 25.35 -10.26
CA VAL A 400 14.83 24.64 -11.05
C VAL A 400 14.73 23.18 -10.60
N ALA A 401 15.85 22.47 -10.43
CA ALA A 401 15.88 21.10 -9.93
C ALA A 401 15.21 20.98 -8.56
N ARG A 402 15.52 21.88 -7.62
CA ARG A 402 14.88 21.92 -6.28
C ARG A 402 13.37 22.11 -6.38
N SER A 403 12.92 23.05 -7.21
CA SER A 403 11.50 23.32 -7.43
C SER A 403 10.79 22.12 -8.05
N LEU A 404 11.40 21.50 -9.07
CA LEU A 404 10.89 20.30 -9.73
C LEU A 404 10.82 19.10 -8.78
N GLN A 405 11.82 18.92 -7.91
CA GLN A 405 11.83 17.84 -6.92
C GLN A 405 10.69 18.04 -5.90
N ALA A 406 10.53 19.26 -5.38
CA ALA A 406 9.47 19.60 -4.42
C ALA A 406 8.06 19.41 -5.02
N LYS A 407 7.88 19.71 -6.31
CA LYS A 407 6.61 19.48 -7.03
C LYS A 407 6.44 18.06 -7.57
N GLY A 408 7.43 17.17 -7.39
CA GLY A 408 7.39 15.80 -7.90
C GLY A 408 7.62 15.64 -9.41
N HIS A 409 7.98 16.70 -10.13
CA HIS A 409 8.23 16.72 -11.58
C HIS A 409 9.66 16.33 -12.00
N LEU A 410 10.65 16.41 -11.10
CA LEU A 410 12.02 16.05 -11.46
C LEU A 410 12.10 14.55 -11.73
N GLY A 411 12.41 14.14 -12.96
CA GLY A 411 12.58 12.74 -13.34
C GLY A 411 14.01 12.26 -13.13
N ALA A 412 14.97 13.03 -13.65
CA ALA A 412 16.40 12.80 -13.47
C ALA A 412 17.17 14.10 -13.69
N SER A 413 18.41 14.14 -13.23
CA SER A 413 19.30 15.28 -13.38
C SER A 413 20.75 14.85 -13.64
N PHE A 414 21.46 15.64 -14.43
CA PHE A 414 22.88 15.48 -14.70
C PHE A 414 23.57 16.84 -14.81
N PHE A 415 24.53 17.10 -13.92
CA PHE A 415 25.33 18.30 -13.91
C PHE A 415 26.73 17.99 -14.45
N PHE A 416 26.99 18.37 -15.69
CA PHE A 416 28.32 18.25 -16.28
C PHE A 416 29.31 19.17 -15.55
N LYS A 417 30.54 18.68 -15.38
CA LYS A 417 31.61 19.43 -14.72
C LYS A 417 32.95 19.03 -15.29
N ARG A 418 33.61 19.97 -15.99
CA ARG A 418 34.86 19.69 -16.73
C ARG A 418 36.02 19.23 -15.84
N SER A 419 36.04 19.65 -14.57
CA SER A 419 37.10 19.30 -13.63
C SER A 419 36.98 17.89 -13.05
N GLU A 420 35.88 17.19 -13.30
CA GLU A 420 35.58 15.89 -12.70
C GLU A 420 35.44 14.83 -13.80
N ALA A 421 36.33 13.83 -13.80
CA ALA A 421 36.48 12.90 -14.90
C ALA A 421 35.18 12.17 -15.28
N ASP A 422 34.36 11.76 -14.30
CA ASP A 422 33.08 11.08 -14.54
C ASP A 422 31.97 12.04 -15.01
N ARG A 423 32.10 13.35 -14.77
CA ARG A 423 31.13 14.39 -15.16
C ARG A 423 31.58 15.21 -16.37
N SER A 424 32.79 15.00 -16.90
CA SER A 424 33.30 15.67 -18.10
C SER A 424 33.07 14.85 -19.38
N ASN A 425 32.61 13.60 -19.28
CA ASN A 425 32.38 12.71 -20.41
C ASN A 425 30.93 12.18 -20.48
N GLY A 426 30.49 11.80 -21.68
CA GLY A 426 29.13 11.30 -21.90
C GLY A 426 28.91 9.82 -21.57
N ALA A 427 29.96 9.04 -21.29
CA ALA A 427 29.89 7.58 -21.27
C ALA A 427 28.93 7.01 -20.21
N ARG A 428 28.77 7.70 -19.08
CA ARG A 428 27.84 7.36 -17.99
C ARG A 428 26.58 8.22 -17.96
N PHE A 429 26.36 9.09 -18.97
CA PHE A 429 25.23 10.01 -18.99
C PHE A 429 23.90 9.26 -18.95
N PHE A 430 23.64 8.37 -19.91
CA PHE A 430 22.36 7.67 -20.00
C PHE A 430 22.19 6.58 -18.94
N THR A 431 23.27 5.96 -18.46
CA THR A 431 23.18 5.01 -17.34
C THR A 431 22.79 5.70 -16.04
N THR A 432 23.31 6.91 -15.79
CA THR A 432 22.94 7.75 -14.64
C THR A 432 21.48 8.18 -14.71
N ILE A 433 21.04 8.70 -15.86
CA ILE A 433 19.63 9.08 -16.08
C ILE A 433 18.70 7.88 -15.95
N ALA A 434 19.05 6.72 -16.52
CA ALA A 434 18.23 5.51 -16.46
C ALA A 434 18.03 5.02 -15.02
N LEU A 435 19.09 5.04 -14.20
CA LEU A 435 19.00 4.61 -12.80
C LEU A 435 18.09 5.55 -11.98
N GLN A 436 18.28 6.87 -12.11
CA GLN A 436 17.41 7.85 -11.44
C GLN A 436 15.94 7.69 -11.86
N LEU A 437 15.67 7.50 -13.16
CA LEU A 437 14.31 7.23 -13.64
C LEU A 437 13.73 5.92 -13.08
N ALA A 438 14.55 4.88 -12.91
CA ALA A 438 14.14 3.60 -12.34
C ALA A 438 13.87 3.65 -10.83
N ASP A 439 14.57 4.54 -10.11
CA ASP A 439 14.31 4.84 -8.70
C ASP A 439 13.00 5.61 -8.50
N ARG A 440 12.70 6.51 -9.43
CA ARG A 440 11.41 7.24 -9.44
C ARG A 440 10.24 6.37 -9.92
N PHE A 441 10.46 5.54 -10.93
CA PHE A 441 9.44 4.65 -11.50
C PHE A 441 9.90 3.21 -11.38
N LYS A 442 9.50 2.56 -10.29
CA LYS A 442 9.78 1.14 -10.05
C LYS A 442 9.35 0.27 -11.25
N SER A 443 8.28 0.63 -11.96
CA SER A 443 7.81 -0.05 -13.18
C SER A 443 8.87 -0.15 -14.29
N LEU A 444 9.82 0.78 -14.37
CA LEU A 444 10.91 0.74 -15.35
C LEU A 444 11.98 -0.28 -15.00
N ARG A 445 12.08 -0.69 -13.72
CA ARG A 445 13.19 -1.53 -13.27
C ARG A 445 13.25 -2.87 -13.97
N SER A 446 12.10 -3.48 -14.25
CA SER A 446 12.03 -4.76 -14.95
C SER A 446 12.56 -4.65 -16.38
N SER A 447 12.10 -3.64 -17.11
CA SER A 447 12.52 -3.43 -18.49
C SER A 447 14.02 -3.12 -18.60
N ILE A 448 14.55 -2.33 -17.66
CA ILE A 448 15.99 -2.02 -17.60
C ILE A 448 16.79 -3.26 -17.23
N HIS A 449 16.34 -4.04 -16.24
CA HIS A 449 17.00 -5.29 -15.86
C HIS A 449 17.05 -6.28 -17.02
N THR A 450 15.92 -6.48 -17.73
CA THR A 450 15.90 -7.34 -18.92
C THR A 450 16.86 -6.83 -19.99
N ALA A 451 17.00 -5.52 -20.19
CA ALA A 451 17.98 -4.98 -21.12
C ALA A 451 19.44 -5.33 -20.71
N ILE A 452 19.74 -5.30 -19.41
CA ILE A 452 21.05 -5.68 -18.86
C ILE A 452 21.27 -7.21 -18.95
N GLU A 453 20.24 -8.03 -18.72
CA GLU A 453 20.36 -9.50 -18.89
C GLU A 453 20.60 -9.89 -20.35
N VAL A 454 19.92 -9.22 -21.29
CA VAL A 454 20.08 -9.46 -22.73
C VAL A 454 21.46 -9.01 -23.21
N ASP A 455 21.96 -7.87 -22.71
CA ASP A 455 23.32 -7.40 -22.99
C ASP A 455 24.00 -6.88 -21.70
N PRO A 456 24.77 -7.74 -21.00
CA PRO A 456 25.49 -7.35 -19.79
C PRO A 456 26.52 -6.24 -20.00
N ARG A 457 26.88 -5.92 -21.25
CA ARG A 457 27.80 -4.84 -21.61
C ARG A 457 27.08 -3.59 -22.07
N ILE A 458 25.75 -3.49 -21.92
CA ILE A 458 24.95 -2.34 -22.38
C ILE A 458 25.48 -1.00 -21.86
N SER A 459 26.01 -0.95 -20.64
CA SER A 459 26.63 0.25 -20.06
C SER A 459 27.91 0.72 -20.75
N LYS A 460 28.53 -0.12 -21.58
CA LYS A 460 29.75 0.16 -22.36
C LYS A 460 29.45 0.30 -23.86
N LYS A 461 28.18 0.22 -24.26
CA LYS A 461 27.73 0.39 -25.65
C LYS A 461 27.64 1.86 -26.05
N SER A 462 27.33 2.09 -27.31
CA SER A 462 27.13 3.44 -27.83
C SER A 462 26.03 4.18 -27.06
N LEU A 463 26.13 5.52 -26.99
CA LEU A 463 25.11 6.36 -26.35
C LEU A 463 23.70 6.12 -26.90
N LYS A 464 23.61 5.83 -28.19
CA LYS A 464 22.34 5.47 -28.84
C LYS A 464 21.77 4.18 -28.28
N GLU A 465 22.57 3.11 -28.19
CA GLU A 465 22.12 1.83 -27.63
C GLU A 465 21.75 1.95 -26.15
N GLN A 466 22.53 2.69 -25.36
CA GLN A 466 22.22 2.96 -23.96
C GLN A 466 20.86 3.68 -23.84
N PHE A 467 20.65 4.76 -24.60
CA PHE A 467 19.39 5.50 -24.59
C PHE A 467 18.21 4.64 -25.04
N ASP A 468 18.36 3.94 -26.17
CA ASP A 468 17.28 3.13 -26.74
C ASP A 468 16.85 2.04 -25.75
N LYS A 469 17.81 1.29 -25.17
CA LYS A 469 17.51 0.12 -24.34
C LYS A 469 17.24 0.42 -22.88
N LEU A 470 17.85 1.46 -22.31
CA LEU A 470 17.73 1.76 -20.88
C LEU A 470 16.70 2.86 -20.58
N ILE A 471 16.31 3.67 -21.57
CA ILE A 471 15.40 4.81 -21.35
C ILE A 471 14.20 4.75 -22.31
N PHE A 472 14.42 4.80 -23.62
CA PHE A 472 13.35 4.95 -24.61
C PHE A 472 12.42 3.73 -24.66
N ASP A 473 12.96 2.52 -24.83
CA ASP A 473 12.19 1.28 -24.89
C ASP A 473 11.44 1.03 -23.56
N PRO A 474 12.05 1.18 -22.36
CA PRO A 474 11.33 1.08 -21.09
C PRO A 474 10.19 2.11 -20.94
N LEU A 475 10.43 3.38 -21.26
CA LEU A 475 9.40 4.43 -21.15
C LEU A 475 8.25 4.23 -22.14
N SER A 476 8.54 3.73 -23.36
CA SER A 476 7.54 3.48 -24.40
C SER A 476 6.54 2.38 -24.02
N LYS A 477 6.93 1.48 -23.10
CA LYS A 477 6.08 0.38 -22.61
C LYS A 477 5.18 0.80 -21.44
N LEU A 478 5.32 2.00 -20.90
CA LEU A 478 4.49 2.48 -19.79
C LEU A 478 3.07 2.77 -20.28
N ASN A 479 2.11 1.97 -19.82
CA ASN A 479 0.68 2.19 -20.05
C ASN A 479 0.00 2.60 -18.74
N PHE A 480 -0.15 3.91 -18.54
CA PHE A 480 -1.06 4.43 -17.52
C PHE A 480 -2.45 4.45 -18.16
N GLY A 481 -3.36 3.60 -17.66
CA GLY A 481 -4.75 3.53 -18.16
C GLY A 481 -5.41 4.91 -18.24
N SER A 482 -6.44 5.01 -19.07
CA SER A 482 -7.10 6.25 -19.53
C SER A 482 -7.74 7.09 -18.41
N GLN A 483 -6.94 7.66 -17.51
CA GLN A 483 -7.33 8.72 -16.59
C GLN A 483 -6.63 10.03 -16.95
N THR A 484 -7.32 11.12 -16.69
CA THR A 484 -7.39 12.35 -17.49
C THR A 484 -6.27 13.37 -17.29
N SER A 485 -5.07 12.97 -16.82
CA SER A 485 -3.87 13.83 -16.81
C SER A 485 -2.58 13.01 -16.93
N LYS A 486 -1.86 13.12 -18.05
CA LYS A 486 -0.54 12.48 -18.21
C LYS A 486 0.47 13.12 -17.23
N LEU A 487 1.16 12.27 -16.46
CA LEU A 487 2.24 12.70 -15.56
C LEU A 487 3.33 13.45 -16.34
N VAL A 488 3.84 14.56 -15.81
CA VAL A 488 4.94 15.34 -16.40
C VAL A 488 6.23 15.06 -15.66
N LEU A 489 7.28 14.69 -16.40
CA LEU A 489 8.63 14.46 -15.89
C LEU A 489 9.66 15.27 -16.64
N VAL A 490 10.60 15.86 -15.90
CA VAL A 490 11.67 16.68 -16.45
C VAL A 490 13.01 15.99 -16.24
N VAL A 491 13.77 15.80 -17.33
CA VAL A 491 15.19 15.48 -17.30
C VAL A 491 15.98 16.78 -17.37
N LEU A 492 16.74 17.09 -16.32
CA LEU A 492 17.54 18.31 -16.23
C LEU A 492 19.00 18.01 -16.59
N VAL A 493 19.55 18.76 -17.53
CA VAL A 493 20.94 18.64 -17.98
C VAL A 493 21.60 20.00 -17.86
N ASP A 494 22.49 20.16 -16.88
CA ASP A 494 23.24 21.39 -16.69
C ASP A 494 24.62 21.33 -17.36
N ALA A 495 25.05 22.47 -17.91
CA ALA A 495 26.38 22.73 -18.45
C ALA A 495 26.81 21.72 -19.54
N LEU A 496 25.92 21.41 -20.49
CA LEU A 496 26.19 20.43 -21.55
C LEU A 496 27.46 20.76 -22.39
N ASP A 497 27.87 22.03 -22.44
CA ASP A 497 29.13 22.46 -23.06
C ASP A 497 30.40 21.99 -22.33
N GLU A 498 30.29 21.53 -21.09
CA GLU A 498 31.42 20.99 -20.32
C GLU A 498 31.72 19.51 -20.63
N CYS A 499 30.92 18.88 -21.49
CA CYS A 499 31.25 17.57 -22.04
C CYS A 499 32.39 17.68 -23.08
N GLU A 500 33.51 17.00 -22.81
CA GLU A 500 34.74 17.10 -23.63
C GLU A 500 34.54 16.57 -25.06
N ALA A 501 33.77 15.48 -25.20
CA ALA A 501 33.53 14.82 -26.46
C ALA A 501 32.42 15.53 -27.26
N LYS A 502 32.82 16.41 -28.18
CA LYS A 502 31.89 17.18 -29.04
C LYS A 502 30.90 16.30 -29.82
N ASN A 503 31.30 15.10 -30.25
CA ASN A 503 30.39 14.19 -30.95
C ASN A 503 29.30 13.65 -30.01
N ASP A 504 29.64 13.37 -28.75
CA ASP A 504 28.70 12.89 -27.74
C ASP A 504 27.64 13.93 -27.43
N VAL A 505 28.04 15.21 -27.32
CA VAL A 505 27.10 16.34 -27.16
C VAL A 505 26.05 16.35 -28.26
N GLN A 506 26.44 16.17 -29.53
CA GLN A 506 25.47 16.13 -30.63
C GLN A 506 24.53 14.94 -30.49
N ILE A 507 25.06 13.76 -30.16
CA ILE A 507 24.27 12.53 -29.99
C ILE A 507 23.27 12.69 -28.84
N ILE A 508 23.70 13.21 -27.69
CA ILE A 508 22.85 13.44 -26.51
C ILE A 508 21.67 14.34 -26.86
N ILE A 509 21.89 15.46 -27.55
CA ILE A 509 20.81 16.39 -27.94
C ILE A 509 19.78 15.69 -28.83
N HIS A 510 20.23 14.96 -29.87
CA HIS A 510 19.32 14.27 -30.78
C HIS A 510 18.53 13.14 -30.10
N LEU A 511 19.15 12.43 -29.14
CA LEU A 511 18.48 11.36 -28.41
C LEU A 511 17.46 11.90 -27.42
N LEU A 512 17.82 12.92 -26.63
CA LEU A 512 16.88 13.59 -25.71
C LEU A 512 15.67 14.18 -26.45
N ALA A 513 15.86 14.71 -27.65
CA ALA A 513 14.79 15.21 -28.50
C ALA A 513 13.74 14.15 -28.90
N ARG A 514 14.11 12.86 -28.88
CA ARG A 514 13.17 11.74 -29.16
C ARG A 514 12.21 11.47 -28.02
N LEU A 515 12.46 11.97 -26.81
CA LEU A 515 11.54 11.79 -25.68
C LEU A 515 10.15 12.38 -25.92
N LYS A 516 10.02 13.29 -26.90
CA LYS A 516 8.71 13.81 -27.37
C LYS A 516 7.78 12.74 -27.94
N ASP A 517 8.34 11.62 -28.39
CA ASP A 517 7.58 10.54 -29.03
C ASP A 517 6.97 9.56 -28.01
N ILE A 518 7.33 9.68 -26.72
CA ILE A 518 6.79 8.87 -25.62
C ILE A 518 5.34 9.27 -25.33
N GLN A 519 4.43 8.29 -25.39
CA GLN A 519 2.99 8.54 -25.20
C GLN A 519 2.51 8.34 -23.76
N GLY A 520 3.13 7.44 -23.00
CA GLY A 520 2.68 7.07 -21.65
C GLY A 520 2.92 8.13 -20.58
N VAL A 521 3.95 8.96 -20.74
CA VAL A 521 4.35 10.04 -19.81
C VAL A 521 4.74 11.26 -20.62
N ASN A 522 4.44 12.46 -20.11
CA ASN A 522 4.86 13.70 -20.74
C ASN A 522 6.32 14.03 -20.33
N MET A 523 7.26 13.61 -21.17
CA MET A 523 8.69 13.82 -20.95
C MET A 523 9.13 15.21 -21.44
N ARG A 524 9.84 15.92 -20.58
CA ARG A 524 10.46 17.22 -20.85
C ARG A 524 11.93 17.20 -20.54
N VAL A 525 12.70 18.07 -21.19
CA VAL A 525 14.14 18.16 -21.02
C VAL A 525 14.53 19.61 -20.85
N PHE A 526 15.09 19.96 -19.69
CA PHE A 526 15.68 21.26 -19.45
C PHE A 526 17.19 21.16 -19.68
N VAL A 527 17.74 21.93 -20.61
CA VAL A 527 19.17 21.88 -20.95
C VAL A 527 19.78 23.25 -20.81
N THR A 528 20.94 23.34 -20.15
CA THR A 528 21.76 24.55 -20.15
C THR A 528 23.07 24.35 -20.89
N SER A 529 23.51 25.41 -21.59
CA SER A 529 24.84 25.39 -22.21
C SER A 529 25.39 26.78 -22.55
N ARG A 530 26.61 26.83 -23.10
CA ARG A 530 27.11 27.93 -23.93
C ARG A 530 26.68 27.79 -25.40
N LEU A 531 26.87 28.86 -26.16
CA LEU A 531 26.66 28.93 -27.61
C LEU A 531 27.85 28.39 -28.43
N ASP A 532 28.44 27.29 -27.99
CA ASP A 532 29.65 26.77 -28.62
C ASP A 532 29.35 25.70 -29.68
N LEU A 533 30.29 25.51 -30.61
CA LEU A 533 30.24 24.38 -31.53
C LEU A 533 30.56 23.08 -30.78
N PRO A 534 29.68 22.05 -30.84
CA PRO A 534 28.67 21.83 -31.88
C PRO A 534 27.20 22.03 -31.46
N ILE A 535 26.91 22.68 -30.33
CA ILE A 535 25.57 22.76 -29.74
C ILE A 535 24.59 23.53 -30.63
N LEU A 536 24.93 24.77 -31.01
CA LEU A 536 24.02 25.64 -31.77
C LEU A 536 23.57 25.04 -33.12
N PRO A 537 24.48 24.53 -33.99
CA PRO A 537 24.05 23.86 -35.22
C PRO A 537 23.22 22.61 -34.97
N THR A 538 23.36 21.97 -33.81
CA THR A 538 22.63 20.75 -33.48
C THR A 538 21.19 21.04 -33.11
N PHE A 539 20.94 22.01 -32.22
CA PHE A 539 19.58 22.48 -31.94
C PHE A 539 18.88 23.01 -33.19
N LYS A 540 19.59 23.74 -34.07
CA LYS A 540 19.02 24.22 -35.34
C LYS A 540 18.62 23.10 -36.31
N ARG A 541 19.22 21.91 -36.21
CA ARG A 541 18.90 20.74 -37.03
C ARG A 541 17.70 19.94 -36.50
N LEU A 542 17.25 20.19 -35.27
CA LEU A 542 16.08 19.52 -34.71
C LEU A 542 14.80 19.93 -35.45
N LEU A 543 13.81 19.04 -35.46
CA LEU A 543 12.50 19.31 -36.06
C LEU A 543 11.85 20.54 -35.43
N LYS A 544 11.21 21.38 -36.25
CA LYS A 544 10.49 22.59 -35.79
C LYS A 544 9.49 22.23 -34.69
N GLY A 545 9.52 22.98 -33.60
CA GLY A 545 8.64 22.76 -32.45
C GLY A 545 9.07 21.64 -31.51
N THR A 546 10.32 21.16 -31.58
CA THR A 546 10.87 20.21 -30.59
C THR A 546 11.36 20.92 -29.32
N TYR A 547 11.89 22.14 -29.45
CA TYR A 547 12.44 22.92 -28.35
C TYR A 547 11.95 24.37 -28.40
N GLU A 548 12.03 25.04 -27.25
CA GLU A 548 12.07 26.49 -27.13
C GLU A 548 13.37 26.91 -26.44
N ASP A 549 13.90 28.08 -26.77
CA ASP A 549 15.17 28.57 -26.26
C ASP A 549 15.04 29.89 -25.50
N LEU A 550 16.02 30.15 -24.65
CA LEU A 550 16.14 31.37 -23.87
C LEU A 550 17.60 31.81 -23.76
N VAL A 551 17.83 33.08 -24.09
CA VAL A 551 19.13 33.75 -23.96
C VAL A 551 19.24 34.46 -22.62
N LEU A 552 20.13 33.99 -21.73
CA LEU A 552 20.21 34.51 -20.37
C LEU A 552 20.78 35.93 -20.26
N HIS A 553 21.55 36.38 -21.25
CA HIS A 553 22.21 37.69 -21.25
C HIS A 553 21.41 38.77 -21.99
N GLU A 554 20.21 38.42 -22.48
CA GLU A 554 19.28 39.36 -23.14
C GLU A 554 18.08 39.72 -22.23
N VAL A 555 18.19 39.43 -20.92
CA VAL A 555 17.18 39.80 -19.91
C VAL A 555 17.09 41.33 -19.78
N PRO A 556 15.90 41.93 -19.61
CA PRO A 556 15.73 43.38 -19.47
C PRO A 556 16.64 43.99 -18.38
N LYS A 557 17.19 45.18 -18.65
CA LYS A 557 18.11 45.88 -17.72
C LYS A 557 17.50 46.11 -16.33
N ILE A 558 16.20 46.36 -16.26
CA ILE A 558 15.47 46.62 -15.00
C ILE A 558 15.55 45.40 -14.08
N ASP A 559 15.40 44.19 -14.62
CA ASP A 559 15.44 42.95 -13.84
C ASP A 559 16.88 42.65 -13.37
N ILE A 560 17.88 42.99 -14.20
CA ILE A 560 19.30 42.84 -13.87
C ILE A 560 19.70 43.76 -12.70
N GLU A 561 19.29 45.03 -12.72
CA GLU A 561 19.59 45.99 -11.64
C GLU A 561 18.95 45.57 -10.32
N HIS A 562 17.70 45.10 -10.35
CA HIS A 562 17.02 44.58 -9.17
C HIS A 562 17.75 43.37 -8.58
N ASP A 563 18.06 42.37 -9.42
CA ASP A 563 18.73 41.13 -9.00
C ASP A 563 20.13 41.41 -8.42
N ILE A 564 20.92 42.26 -9.10
CA ILE A 564 22.26 42.65 -8.62
C ILE A 564 22.15 43.37 -7.27
N THR A 565 21.21 44.31 -7.14
CA THR A 565 21.01 45.05 -5.89
C THR A 565 20.67 44.11 -4.73
N LEU A 566 19.75 43.16 -4.97
CA LEU A 566 19.33 42.20 -3.95
C LEU A 566 20.49 41.26 -3.56
N PHE A 567 21.23 40.77 -4.55
CA PHE A 567 22.40 39.91 -4.34
C PHE A 567 23.49 40.62 -3.54
N LEU A 568 23.88 41.85 -3.92
CA LEU A 568 24.89 42.62 -3.20
C LEU A 568 24.45 42.92 -1.75
N LYS A 569 23.18 43.28 -1.53
CA LYS A 569 22.65 43.47 -0.17
C LYS A 569 22.78 42.22 0.69
N TYR A 570 22.48 41.06 0.11
CA TYR A 570 22.60 39.78 0.81
C TYR A 570 24.07 39.44 1.11
N GLU A 571 24.96 39.49 0.12
CA GLU A 571 26.39 39.20 0.30
C GLU A 571 27.04 40.14 1.32
N PHE A 572 26.74 41.45 1.26
CA PHE A 572 27.23 42.40 2.27
C PHE A 572 26.71 42.08 3.67
N SER A 573 25.46 41.61 3.80
CA SER A 573 24.92 41.19 5.09
C SER A 573 25.60 39.92 5.64
N MET A 574 26.03 39.02 4.76
CA MET A 574 26.77 37.81 5.15
C MET A 574 28.19 38.17 5.58
N ILE A 575 28.91 38.98 4.80
CA ILE A 575 30.24 39.50 5.14
C ILE A 575 30.18 40.27 6.47
N ALA A 576 29.15 41.10 6.68
CA ALA A 576 29.00 41.84 7.93
C ALA A 576 28.84 40.90 9.13
N LYS A 577 28.10 39.79 8.99
CA LYS A 577 27.99 38.76 10.04
C LYS A 577 29.31 38.04 10.28
N ASP A 578 29.98 37.59 9.22
CA ASP A 578 31.20 36.79 9.32
C ASP A 578 32.37 37.59 9.92
N HIS A 579 32.39 38.91 9.70
CA HIS A 579 33.43 39.81 10.20
C HIS A 579 32.98 40.68 11.39
N ASN A 580 31.83 40.41 12.03
CA ASN A 580 31.26 41.20 13.13
C ASN A 580 31.20 42.72 12.84
N LEU A 581 30.83 43.09 11.61
CA LEU A 581 30.64 44.48 11.20
C LEU A 581 29.20 44.96 11.52
N PRO A 582 28.99 46.28 11.61
CA PRO A 582 27.65 46.86 11.78
C PRO A 582 26.66 46.40 10.72
N SER A 583 25.38 46.26 11.09
CA SER A 583 24.31 45.77 10.19
C SER A 583 24.03 46.66 8.99
N ASP A 584 24.45 47.92 9.06
CA ASP A 584 24.35 48.93 8.01
C ASP A 584 25.56 48.93 7.05
N TRP A 585 26.62 48.15 7.33
CA TRP A 585 27.79 48.03 6.45
C TRP A 585 27.41 47.49 5.05
N PRO A 586 28.02 48.01 3.94
CA PRO A 586 29.02 49.06 3.83
C PRO A 586 28.47 50.51 3.83
N GLY A 587 27.21 50.73 4.22
CA GLY A 587 26.48 52.00 4.10
C GLY A 587 25.73 52.11 2.76
N ASP A 588 24.56 52.75 2.74
CA ASP A 588 23.72 52.84 1.54
C ASP A 588 24.36 53.65 0.39
N GLU A 589 25.30 54.56 0.71
CA GLU A 589 26.06 55.33 -0.28
C GLU A 589 27.11 54.49 -1.03
N ASN A 590 27.68 53.45 -0.38
CA ASN A 590 28.69 52.57 -0.98
C ASN A 590 28.08 51.38 -1.76
N ARG A 591 26.74 51.31 -1.87
CA ARG A 591 26.00 50.21 -2.50
C ARG A 591 25.57 50.49 -3.95
N ARG A 592 25.83 51.67 -4.51
CA ARG A 592 25.41 52.07 -5.87
C ARG A 592 26.58 52.07 -6.85
N HIS A 593 26.63 51.10 -7.76
CA HIS A 593 27.39 51.18 -9.01
C HIS A 593 26.56 50.65 -10.18
#